data_AF-A0A937BIS4-F1
#
_entry.id   AF-A0A937BIS4-F1
#
_cell.length_a   1.000
_cell.length_b   1.000
_cell.length_c   1.000
_cell.angle_alpha   90.00
_cell.angle_beta   90.00
_cell.angle_gamma   90.00
#
_symmetry.space_group_name_H-M   'P 1'
#
loop_
_entity.id
_entity.type
_entity.pdbx_description
1 polymer ?
#
loop_
_entity_poly.entity_id
_entity_poly.type
_entity_poly.pdbx_seq_one_letter_code
_entity_poly.pdbx_strand_id
1 'polypeptide(L)'
;MTHVFIVNDLKGVRKIVEQKAGGPFSYFVFREHAHGPESNELKKAGGIEIKAGKLFSEVNAHFRDDFVSWMGALNNAGHSPFWDGLDLAGKSALSTRVCERVFYTDCLTRLLKYDGEDLVIVFDDAAVLRQIKRNFKNRIIRDFSVGKPLGLRILTDFLPGKVLHRFVVSVFRKTTAGPTPFPTGLQRLVVVKTVLSEGSFDVAGAYRDLYFGDLLPYLQERQKNLLVVGIVLNAYRQTVEYLRRSGTLQVYSIEQLLSVFELVGIFIRAVWMFYSRLFTISGFPVSEE
;
A
#
# COMPACT_ATOMS: atom_id res chain seq x y z
N MET A 1 23.14 13.11 23.55
CA MET A 1 21.88 13.48 22.88
C MET A 1 21.75 12.59 21.66
N THR A 2 20.72 11.76 21.58
CA THR A 2 20.58 10.74 20.55
C THR A 2 20.18 11.35 19.21
N HIS A 3 21.00 11.14 18.18
CA HIS A 3 20.72 11.53 16.81
C HIS A 3 20.02 10.40 16.05
N VAL A 4 19.04 10.76 15.23
CA VAL A 4 18.39 9.82 14.32
C VAL A 4 18.74 10.18 12.89
N PHE A 5 19.32 9.24 12.18
CA PHE A 5 19.71 9.35 10.77
C PHE A 5 18.72 8.56 9.94
N ILE A 6 18.15 9.20 8.90
CA ILE A 6 17.24 8.56 7.97
C ILE A 6 17.90 8.55 6.59
N VAL A 7 17.87 7.40 5.92
CA VAL A 7 18.50 7.20 4.63
C VAL A 7 17.71 6.22 3.78
N ASN A 8 17.76 6.37 2.46
CA ASN A 8 17.08 5.50 1.51
C ASN A 8 18.00 4.92 0.42
N ASP A 9 19.31 5.18 0.50
CA ASP A 9 20.28 4.71 -0.49
C ASP A 9 21.68 4.42 0.12
N LEU A 10 22.46 3.61 -0.58
CA LEU A 10 23.82 3.26 -0.18
C LEU A 10 24.76 4.47 -0.04
N LYS A 11 24.56 5.51 -0.86
CA LYS A 11 25.39 6.73 -0.81
C LYS A 11 25.18 7.50 0.48
N GLY A 12 23.94 7.64 0.94
CA GLY A 12 23.63 8.22 2.24
C GLY A 12 24.19 7.39 3.38
N VAL A 13 24.15 6.05 3.28
CA VAL A 13 24.71 5.15 4.30
C VAL A 13 26.20 5.38 4.46
N ARG A 14 26.95 5.44 3.36
CA ARG A 14 28.40 5.71 3.39
C ARG A 14 28.74 7.03 4.05
N LYS A 15 27.98 8.09 3.76
CA LYS A 15 28.16 9.40 4.43
C LYS A 15 27.91 9.33 5.93
N ILE A 16 26.92 8.56 6.36
CA ILE A 16 26.62 8.38 7.80
C ILE A 16 27.77 7.62 8.46
N VAL A 17 28.24 6.53 7.83
CA VAL A 17 29.37 5.74 8.32
C VAL A 17 30.63 6.60 8.45
N GLU A 18 30.94 7.44 7.46
CA GLU A 18 32.06 8.40 7.52
C GLU A 18 31.90 9.39 8.68
N GLN A 19 30.68 9.92 8.89
CA GLN A 19 30.37 10.83 10.01
C GLN A 19 30.39 10.16 11.39
N LYS A 20 30.24 8.82 11.42
CA LYS A 20 30.12 8.02 12.64
C LYS A 20 31.32 7.11 12.90
N ALA A 21 32.39 7.26 12.14
CA ALA A 21 33.60 6.45 12.28
C ALA A 21 34.06 6.42 13.75
N GLY A 22 33.85 5.27 14.42
CA GLY A 22 34.30 5.00 15.79
C GLY A 22 33.27 5.19 16.92
N GLY A 23 32.04 5.65 16.65
CA GLY A 23 30.98 5.78 17.67
C GLY A 23 29.98 4.63 17.66
N PRO A 24 29.43 4.20 18.81
CA PRO A 24 28.42 3.15 18.83
C PRO A 24 27.09 3.69 18.27
N PHE A 25 26.47 2.91 17.39
CA PHE A 25 25.16 3.22 16.82
C PHE A 25 24.37 1.95 16.57
N SER A 26 23.05 2.06 16.67
CA SER A 26 22.12 1.01 16.28
C SER A 26 21.53 1.31 14.91
N TYR A 27 21.13 0.28 14.16
CA TYR A 27 20.48 0.48 12.87
C TYR A 27 19.28 -0.42 12.64
N PHE A 28 18.32 0.07 11.86
CA PHE A 28 17.12 -0.64 11.46
C PHE A 28 16.91 -0.52 9.95
N VAL A 29 16.64 -1.65 9.29
CA VAL A 29 16.34 -1.72 7.85
C VAL A 29 14.94 -2.26 7.65
N PHE A 30 14.03 -1.44 7.12
CA PHE A 30 12.70 -1.90 6.70
C PHE A 30 12.86 -2.75 5.43
N ARG A 31 12.47 -4.04 5.51
CA ARG A 31 12.65 -5.04 4.42
C ARG A 31 11.81 -4.65 3.20
N GLU A 32 12.41 -4.53 2.01
CA GLU A 32 12.84 -5.64 1.14
C GLU A 32 14.36 -5.96 1.12
N HIS A 33 15.20 -5.25 1.89
CA HIS A 33 16.68 -5.35 1.77
C HIS A 33 17.44 -5.63 3.07
N ALA A 34 16.94 -6.47 3.99
CA ALA A 34 17.68 -6.79 5.24
C ALA A 34 19.09 -7.38 5.02
N HIS A 35 19.36 -7.90 3.82
CA HIS A 35 20.69 -8.36 3.37
C HIS A 35 21.26 -7.51 2.22
N GLY A 36 20.71 -6.33 2.00
CA GLY A 36 21.15 -5.39 0.98
C GLY A 36 22.50 -4.76 1.30
N PRO A 37 23.11 -4.08 0.31
CA PRO A 37 24.40 -3.43 0.46
C PRO A 37 24.43 -2.41 1.61
N GLU A 38 23.30 -1.75 1.91
CA GLU A 38 23.14 -0.81 3.02
C GLU A 38 23.39 -1.47 4.38
N SER A 39 22.77 -2.62 4.62
CA SER A 39 22.92 -3.39 5.87
C SER A 39 24.36 -3.87 6.05
N ASN A 40 24.99 -4.33 4.97
CA ASN A 40 26.37 -4.81 4.99
C ASN A 40 27.37 -3.70 5.34
N GLU A 41 27.19 -2.48 4.80
CA GLU A 41 28.05 -1.34 5.12
C GLU A 41 27.89 -0.89 6.58
N LEU A 42 26.66 -0.80 7.09
CA LEU A 42 26.40 -0.44 8.49
C LEU A 42 26.99 -1.46 9.47
N LYS A 43 26.90 -2.74 9.12
CA LYS A 43 27.48 -3.84 9.92
C LYS A 43 29.00 -3.80 9.93
N LYS A 44 29.65 -3.56 8.79
CA LYS A 44 31.12 -3.41 8.71
C LYS A 44 31.62 -2.22 9.54
N ALA A 45 30.82 -1.17 9.65
CA ALA A 45 31.12 0.00 10.46
C ALA A 45 30.92 -0.21 11.98
N GLY A 46 30.53 -1.41 12.42
CA GLY A 46 30.34 -1.73 13.84
C GLY A 46 28.94 -1.41 14.39
N GLY A 47 27.97 -1.12 13.52
CA GLY A 47 26.60 -0.87 13.94
C GLY A 47 25.89 -2.12 14.49
N ILE A 48 25.00 -1.94 15.46
CA ILE A 48 24.20 -3.02 16.05
C ILE A 48 22.83 -3.08 15.36
N GLU A 49 22.51 -4.20 14.71
CA GLU A 49 21.24 -4.38 14.02
C GLU A 49 20.08 -4.58 15.01
N ILE A 50 19.06 -3.73 14.90
CA ILE A 50 17.77 -3.95 15.55
C ILE A 50 16.96 -4.92 14.69
N LYS A 51 16.77 -6.15 15.21
CA LYS A 51 16.06 -7.21 14.49
C LYS A 51 14.60 -6.85 14.21
N ALA A 52 14.26 -6.70 12.93
CA ALA A 52 12.91 -6.39 12.46
C ALA A 52 11.84 -7.35 13.00
N GLY A 53 12.15 -8.65 13.11
CA GLY A 53 11.19 -9.66 13.58
C GLY A 53 10.61 -9.38 14.96
N LYS A 54 11.43 -8.86 15.91
CA LYS A 54 10.97 -8.54 17.26
C LYS A 54 10.05 -7.32 17.24
N LEU A 55 10.50 -6.23 16.60
CA LEU A 55 9.71 -4.99 16.50
C LEU A 55 8.38 -5.24 15.79
N PHE A 56 8.39 -5.98 14.67
CA PHE A 56 7.18 -6.28 13.92
C PHE A 56 6.23 -7.17 14.71
N SER A 57 6.73 -8.18 15.43
CA SER A 57 5.89 -9.03 16.28
C SER A 57 5.20 -8.22 17.38
N GLU A 58 5.94 -7.31 18.04
CA GLU A 58 5.41 -6.47 19.12
C GLU A 58 4.38 -5.44 18.63
N VAL A 59 4.57 -4.90 17.42
CA VAL A 59 3.60 -4.00 16.79
C VAL A 59 2.37 -4.80 16.35
N ASN A 60 2.59 -5.92 15.65
CA ASN A 60 1.52 -6.73 15.07
C ASN A 60 0.55 -7.31 16.11
N ALA A 61 1.02 -7.55 17.35
CA ALA A 61 0.19 -8.07 18.45
C ALA A 61 -1.07 -7.23 18.72
N HIS A 62 -1.00 -5.91 18.51
CA HIS A 62 -2.12 -4.99 18.77
C HIS A 62 -2.56 -4.22 17.51
N PHE A 63 -1.68 -4.13 16.51
CA PHE A 63 -1.90 -3.30 15.33
C PHE A 63 -3.20 -3.60 14.60
N ARG A 64 -3.58 -4.87 14.45
CA ARG A 64 -4.80 -5.25 13.72
C ARG A 64 -6.03 -4.57 14.32
N ASP A 65 -6.20 -4.68 15.63
CA ASP A 65 -7.39 -4.21 16.33
C ASP A 65 -7.39 -2.68 16.41
N ASP A 66 -6.22 -2.08 16.65
CA ASP A 66 -6.02 -0.63 16.66
C ASP A 66 -6.33 -0.02 15.28
N PHE A 67 -5.84 -0.65 14.21
CA PHE A 67 -6.05 -0.18 12.84
C PHE A 67 -7.52 -0.28 12.44
N VAL A 68 -8.18 -1.40 12.74
CA VAL A 68 -9.62 -1.58 12.46
C VAL A 68 -10.44 -0.53 13.21
N SER A 69 -10.14 -0.30 14.49
CA SER A 69 -10.84 0.69 15.32
C SER A 69 -10.63 2.11 14.81
N TRP A 70 -9.39 2.48 14.47
CA TRP A 70 -9.06 3.78 13.89
C TRP A 70 -9.77 4.01 12.56
N MET A 71 -9.78 3.01 11.68
CA MET A 71 -10.49 3.07 10.40
C MET A 71 -12.01 3.23 10.59
N GLY A 72 -12.59 2.54 11.56
CA GLY A 72 -14.00 2.67 11.93
C GLY A 72 -14.34 4.08 12.42
N ALA A 73 -13.52 4.63 13.32
CA ALA A 73 -13.70 5.99 13.83
C ALA A 73 -13.58 7.04 12.72
N LEU A 74 -12.59 6.90 11.83
CA LEU A 74 -12.40 7.82 10.70
C LEU A 74 -13.55 7.74 9.68
N ASN A 75 -14.12 6.55 9.48
CA ASN A 75 -15.33 6.36 8.69
C ASN A 75 -16.53 7.12 9.27
N ASN A 76 -16.73 7.00 10.59
CA ASN A 76 -17.86 7.64 11.27
C ASN A 76 -17.71 9.17 11.34
N ALA A 77 -16.48 9.68 11.49
CA ALA A 77 -16.21 11.11 11.55
C ALA A 77 -16.26 11.79 10.17
N GLY A 78 -16.04 11.03 9.09
CA GLY A 78 -15.77 11.58 7.77
C GLY A 78 -16.98 11.94 6.92
N HIS A 79 -18.15 11.31 7.14
CA HIS A 79 -19.38 11.41 6.29
C HIS A 79 -19.09 11.80 4.83
N SER A 80 -18.10 11.14 4.22
CA SER A 80 -17.59 11.57 2.92
C SER A 80 -18.22 10.66 1.88
N PRO A 81 -19.03 11.19 0.94
CA PRO A 81 -19.67 10.37 -0.09
C PRO A 81 -18.67 9.57 -0.93
N PHE A 82 -17.43 10.06 -1.03
CA PHE A 82 -16.32 9.37 -1.70
C PHE A 82 -15.68 8.26 -0.85
N TRP A 83 -15.69 8.41 0.47
CA TRP A 83 -15.20 7.43 1.44
C TRP A 83 -16.21 6.30 1.67
N ASP A 84 -17.51 6.63 1.61
CA ASP A 84 -18.62 5.68 1.70
C ASP A 84 -18.79 4.84 0.42
N GLY A 85 -18.37 5.37 -0.74
CA GLY A 85 -18.33 4.66 -2.02
C GLY A 85 -17.14 3.71 -2.20
N LEU A 86 -16.20 3.68 -1.27
CA LEU A 86 -15.07 2.75 -1.28
C LEU A 86 -15.40 1.58 -0.35
N ASP A 87 -15.84 0.46 -0.94
CA ASP A 87 -16.03 -0.82 -0.26
C ASP A 87 -14.90 -1.07 0.75
N LEU A 88 -15.20 -1.66 1.91
CA LEU A 88 -14.20 -2.08 2.89
C LEU A 88 -13.02 -2.88 2.28
N ALA A 89 -13.21 -3.53 1.14
CA ALA A 89 -12.16 -4.17 0.34
C ALA A 89 -11.10 -3.21 -0.24
N GLY A 90 -11.44 -1.93 -0.43
CA GLY A 90 -10.54 -0.83 -0.84
C GLY A 90 -9.72 -0.22 0.31
N LYS A 91 -10.06 -0.56 1.57
CA LYS A 91 -9.30 -0.22 2.79
C LYS A 91 -8.31 -1.32 3.17
N SER A 92 -8.16 -2.32 2.30
CA SER A 92 -7.10 -3.32 2.38
C SER A 92 -5.73 -2.64 2.36
N ALA A 93 -4.74 -3.21 3.06
CA ALA A 93 -3.32 -2.80 3.00
C ALA A 93 -2.71 -2.85 1.58
N LEU A 94 -3.52 -3.25 0.61
CA LEU A 94 -3.15 -3.89 -0.64
C LEU A 94 -3.76 -3.13 -1.84
N SER A 95 -4.84 -2.37 -1.62
CA SER A 95 -5.37 -1.36 -2.53
C SER A 95 -4.88 0.05 -2.18
N THR A 96 -4.46 0.26 -0.94
CA THR A 96 -3.85 1.48 -0.45
C THR A 96 -2.65 1.15 0.41
N ARG A 97 -1.53 1.86 0.24
CA ARG A 97 -0.39 1.80 1.18
C ARG A 97 -0.75 2.36 2.57
N VAL A 98 -2.02 2.64 2.88
CA VAL A 98 -2.40 3.31 4.14
C VAL A 98 -2.13 2.39 5.32
N CYS A 99 -2.61 1.15 5.30
CA CYS A 99 -2.35 0.20 6.40
C CYS A 99 -0.85 -0.04 6.58
N GLU A 100 -0.12 -0.31 5.49
CA GLU A 100 1.35 -0.46 5.50
C GLU A 100 2.04 0.78 6.09
N ARG A 101 1.66 1.99 5.65
CA ARG A 101 2.24 3.24 6.16
C ARG A 101 1.90 3.49 7.61
N VAL A 102 0.70 3.15 8.07
CA VAL A 102 0.30 3.28 9.47
C VAL A 102 1.10 2.28 10.31
N PHE A 103 1.27 1.04 9.85
CA PHE A 103 2.12 0.02 10.48
C PHE A 103 3.58 0.49 10.60
N TYR A 104 4.18 0.96 9.51
CA TYR A 104 5.56 1.48 9.52
C TYR A 104 5.69 2.74 10.36
N THR A 105 4.66 3.59 10.40
CA THR A 105 4.64 4.76 11.28
C THR A 105 4.65 4.34 12.74
N ASP A 106 3.89 3.32 13.14
CA ASP A 106 3.93 2.81 14.52
C ASP A 106 5.29 2.19 14.85
N CYS A 107 5.83 1.35 13.94
CA CYS A 107 7.18 0.78 14.08
C CYS A 107 8.25 1.87 14.31
N LEU A 108 8.28 2.89 13.44
CA LEU A 108 9.21 4.02 13.55
C LEU A 108 8.98 4.82 14.83
N THR A 109 7.73 5.05 15.21
CA THR A 109 7.39 5.75 16.45
C THR A 109 7.94 5.03 17.67
N ARG A 110 7.87 3.69 17.71
CA ARG A 110 8.47 2.89 18.78
C ARG A 110 10.00 2.95 18.77
N LEU A 111 10.62 2.86 17.60
CA LEU A 111 12.07 3.02 17.47
C LEU A 111 12.56 4.39 17.96
N LEU A 112 11.81 5.46 17.69
CA LEU A 112 12.15 6.83 18.09
C LEU A 112 11.92 7.11 19.59
N LYS A 113 11.13 6.26 20.26
CA LYS A 113 10.97 6.27 21.71
C LYS A 113 12.12 5.56 22.44
N TYR A 114 12.97 4.83 21.72
CA TYR A 114 14.15 4.22 22.29
C TYR A 114 15.18 5.32 22.62
N ASP A 115 15.42 5.55 23.90
CA ASP A 115 16.48 6.44 24.38
C ASP A 115 17.76 5.63 24.55
N GLY A 116 18.75 5.92 23.72
CA GLY A 116 20.01 5.17 23.69
C GLY A 116 21.03 5.79 22.75
N GLU A 117 21.79 4.94 22.07
CA GLU A 117 22.78 5.30 21.07
C GLU A 117 22.14 5.89 19.81
N ASP A 118 22.95 6.53 18.98
CA ASP A 118 22.48 7.07 17.70
C ASP A 118 21.84 5.97 16.84
N LEU A 119 20.77 6.33 16.15
CA LEU A 119 19.94 5.39 15.40
C LEU A 119 20.00 5.70 13.91
N VAL A 120 20.32 4.70 13.09
CA VAL A 120 20.27 4.78 11.63
C VAL A 120 19.08 3.99 11.11
N ILE A 121 18.18 4.65 10.39
CA ILE A 121 16.97 4.05 9.82
C ILE A 121 17.12 4.07 8.30
N VAL A 122 17.15 2.88 7.70
CA VAL A 122 17.11 2.69 6.25
C VAL A 122 15.65 2.48 5.84
N PHE A 123 15.06 3.48 5.17
CA PHE A 123 13.64 3.49 4.81
C PHE A 123 13.34 4.48 3.67
N ASP A 124 12.44 4.12 2.75
CA ASP A 124 12.23 4.83 1.49
C ASP A 124 10.83 5.46 1.32
N ASP A 125 9.85 5.18 2.17
CA ASP A 125 8.51 5.79 2.05
C ASP A 125 8.50 7.24 2.56
N ALA A 126 8.62 8.17 1.62
CA ALA A 126 8.61 9.61 1.89
C ALA A 126 7.35 10.12 2.62
N ALA A 127 6.19 9.45 2.49
CA ALA A 127 4.98 9.89 3.18
C ALA A 127 5.08 9.62 4.68
N VAL A 128 5.53 8.43 5.04
CA VAL A 128 5.79 8.05 6.44
C VAL A 128 6.92 8.90 7.03
N LEU A 129 8.01 9.12 6.29
CA LEU A 129 9.10 9.99 6.75
C LEU A 129 8.65 11.42 7.06
N ARG A 130 7.79 12.00 6.20
CA ARG A 130 7.19 13.33 6.46
C ARG A 130 6.36 13.32 7.74
N GLN A 131 5.56 12.28 7.96
CA GLN A 131 4.72 12.16 9.15
C GLN A 131 5.56 12.06 10.42
N ILE A 132 6.61 11.23 10.40
CA ILE A 132 7.55 11.07 11.50
C ILE A 132 8.23 12.40 11.85
N LYS A 133 8.78 13.11 10.87
CA LYS A 133 9.40 14.43 11.11
C LYS A 133 8.43 15.45 11.69
N ARG A 134 7.16 15.42 11.28
CA ARG A 134 6.11 16.30 11.79
C ARG A 134 5.77 16.00 13.25
N ASN A 135 5.77 14.73 13.63
CA ASN A 135 5.39 14.27 14.97
C ASN A 135 6.55 14.34 15.98
N PHE A 136 7.80 14.25 15.52
CA PHE A 136 9.00 14.22 16.36
C PHE A 136 9.89 15.47 16.18
N LYS A 137 9.29 16.66 16.21
CA LYS A 137 10.00 17.94 16.03
C LYS A 137 11.14 18.19 17.02
N ASN A 138 11.06 17.58 18.22
CA ASN A 138 12.03 17.77 19.30
C ASN A 138 13.23 16.80 19.22
N ARG A 139 13.21 15.83 18.30
CA ARG A 139 14.35 14.93 18.04
C ARG A 139 15.23 15.50 16.93
N ILE A 140 16.55 15.30 17.04
CA ILE A 140 17.49 15.68 15.97
C ILE A 140 17.45 14.62 14.87
N ILE A 141 16.52 14.79 13.92
CA ILE A 141 16.38 13.93 12.75
C ILE A 141 17.19 14.52 11.59
N ARG A 142 18.24 13.81 11.16
CA ARG A 142 19.03 14.15 9.97
C ARG A 142 18.62 13.24 8.81
N ASP A 143 18.10 13.82 7.75
CA ASP A 143 17.64 13.08 6.58
C ASP A 143 18.65 13.18 5.43
N PHE A 144 19.18 12.04 5.03
CA PHE A 144 20.10 11.86 3.91
C PHE A 144 19.41 11.24 2.69
N SER A 145 18.09 11.08 2.72
CA SER A 145 17.33 10.45 1.65
C SER A 145 17.39 11.27 0.36
N VAL A 146 17.62 10.59 -0.75
CA VAL A 146 17.55 11.21 -2.08
C VAL A 146 16.10 11.45 -2.44
N GLY A 147 15.73 12.72 -2.58
CA GLY A 147 14.40 13.12 -3.03
C GLY A 147 14.17 12.83 -4.52
N LYS A 148 12.91 12.71 -4.93
CA LYS A 148 12.55 12.65 -6.36
C LYS A 148 12.98 13.95 -7.06
N PRO A 149 13.45 13.87 -8.33
CA PRO A 149 13.71 15.07 -9.12
C PRO A 149 12.44 15.92 -9.23
N LEU A 150 12.62 17.26 -9.24
CA LEU A 150 11.54 18.24 -9.08
C LEU A 150 10.38 18.03 -10.06
N GLY A 151 10.66 17.73 -11.33
CA GLY A 151 9.64 17.48 -12.35
C GLY A 151 8.78 16.24 -12.09
N LEU A 152 9.39 15.16 -11.61
CA LEU A 152 8.67 13.93 -11.25
C LEU A 152 7.84 14.13 -9.99
N ARG A 153 8.31 14.97 -9.07
CA ARG A 153 7.57 15.37 -7.86
C ARG A 153 6.33 16.17 -8.21
N ILE A 154 6.43 17.14 -9.11
CA ILE A 154 5.26 17.90 -9.61
C ILE A 154 4.25 16.98 -10.29
N LEU A 155 4.71 16.10 -11.19
CA LEU A 155 3.84 15.16 -11.91
C LEU A 155 3.13 14.17 -10.97
N THR A 156 3.83 13.66 -9.95
CA THR A 156 3.27 12.64 -9.04
C THR A 156 2.56 13.18 -7.82
N ASP A 157 2.81 14.43 -7.41
CA ASP A 157 2.11 15.08 -6.30
C ASP A 157 0.89 15.89 -6.77
N PHE A 158 0.81 16.27 -8.06
CA PHE A 158 -0.36 16.91 -8.64
C PHE A 158 -1.52 15.90 -8.81
N LEU A 159 -2.71 16.24 -8.30
CA LEU A 159 -3.85 15.33 -8.23
C LEU A 159 -4.25 14.76 -9.62
N PRO A 160 -4.29 15.56 -10.70
CA PRO A 160 -4.50 15.05 -12.06
C PRO A 160 -3.43 14.05 -12.52
N GLY A 161 -2.18 14.25 -12.14
CA GLY A 161 -1.11 13.31 -12.45
C GLY A 161 -1.27 11.97 -11.74
N LYS A 162 -1.76 11.96 -10.50
CA LYS A 162 -2.14 10.72 -9.78
C LYS A 162 -3.31 10.01 -10.44
N VAL A 163 -4.33 10.76 -10.86
CA VAL A 163 -5.51 10.24 -11.56
C VAL A 163 -5.11 9.64 -12.90
N LEU A 164 -4.28 10.33 -13.69
CA LEU A 164 -3.74 9.84 -14.95
C LEU A 164 -2.90 8.57 -14.77
N HIS A 165 -1.98 8.56 -13.79
CA HIS A 165 -1.19 7.38 -13.48
C HIS A 165 -2.08 6.17 -13.15
N ARG A 166 -3.10 6.34 -12.31
CA ARG A 166 -4.04 5.26 -11.99
C ARG A 166 -4.83 4.79 -13.21
N PHE A 167 -5.25 5.71 -14.07
CA PHE A 167 -5.91 5.35 -15.32
C PHE A 167 -5.01 4.51 -16.23
N VAL A 168 -3.77 4.95 -16.47
CA VAL A 168 -2.78 4.22 -17.29
C VAL A 168 -2.52 2.83 -16.72
N VAL A 169 -2.32 2.71 -15.41
CA VAL A 169 -2.12 1.41 -14.75
C VAL A 169 -3.36 0.52 -14.91
N SER A 170 -4.57 1.06 -14.76
CA SER A 170 -5.82 0.31 -14.90
C SER A 170 -6.03 -0.19 -16.32
N VAL A 171 -5.72 0.63 -17.33
CA VAL A 171 -5.77 0.23 -18.75
C VAL A 171 -4.74 -0.88 -19.02
N PHE A 172 -3.50 -0.72 -18.58
CA PHE A 172 -2.47 -1.74 -18.73
C PHE A 172 -2.86 -3.07 -18.05
N ARG A 173 -3.45 -3.00 -16.86
CA ARG A 173 -3.93 -4.17 -16.14
C ARG A 173 -5.10 -4.85 -16.86
N LYS A 174 -6.05 -4.08 -17.38
CA LYS A 174 -7.17 -4.59 -18.19
C LYS A 174 -6.67 -5.33 -19.43
N THR A 175 -5.77 -4.70 -20.19
CA THR A 175 -5.23 -5.31 -21.41
C THR A 175 -4.43 -6.58 -21.09
N THR A 176 -3.66 -6.56 -20.00
CA THR A 176 -2.92 -7.73 -19.53
C THR A 176 -3.84 -8.85 -19.07
N ALA A 177 -4.96 -8.54 -18.41
CA ALA A 177 -5.93 -9.52 -17.94
C ALA A 177 -6.64 -10.27 -19.07
N GLY A 178 -6.80 -9.60 -20.22
CA GLY A 178 -7.45 -10.16 -21.40
C GLY A 178 -8.96 -10.30 -21.24
N PRO A 179 -9.66 -10.78 -22.28
CA PRO A 179 -11.08 -11.04 -22.22
C PRO A 179 -11.35 -12.19 -21.25
N THR A 180 -12.39 -12.07 -20.43
CA THR A 180 -12.82 -13.15 -19.55
C THR A 180 -14.33 -13.24 -19.63
N PRO A 181 -14.90 -14.40 -20.02
CA PRO A 181 -16.33 -14.55 -20.06
C PRO A 181 -16.89 -14.35 -18.65
N PHE A 182 -17.77 -13.38 -18.50
CA PHE A 182 -18.51 -13.19 -17.27
C PHE A 182 -19.77 -14.06 -17.32
N PRO A 183 -20.16 -14.74 -16.23
CA PRO A 183 -21.40 -15.51 -16.21
C PRO A 183 -22.59 -14.60 -16.57
N THR A 184 -23.31 -14.94 -17.63
CA THR A 184 -24.49 -14.22 -18.09
C THR A 184 -25.77 -14.87 -17.55
N GLY A 185 -26.72 -14.06 -17.09
CA GLY A 185 -28.03 -14.50 -16.58
C GLY A 185 -28.37 -13.98 -15.18
N LEU A 186 -29.67 -13.98 -14.84
CA LEU A 186 -30.17 -13.61 -13.52
C LEU A 186 -29.98 -14.78 -12.54
N GLN A 187 -28.77 -14.95 -12.02
CA GLN A 187 -28.50 -15.85 -10.89
C GLN A 187 -28.23 -15.03 -9.62
N ARG A 188 -28.78 -15.47 -8.48
CA ARG A 188 -28.37 -14.93 -7.18
C ARG A 188 -26.94 -15.40 -6.90
N LEU A 189 -25.98 -14.51 -7.12
CA LEU A 189 -24.56 -14.73 -6.84
C LEU A 189 -24.20 -14.20 -5.46
N VAL A 190 -23.39 -14.98 -4.73
CA VAL A 190 -22.67 -14.48 -3.56
C VAL A 190 -21.31 -13.99 -4.04
N VAL A 191 -21.10 -12.68 -3.97
CA VAL A 191 -19.84 -12.05 -4.39
C VAL A 191 -18.90 -11.95 -3.20
N VAL A 192 -17.79 -12.68 -3.24
CA VAL A 192 -16.72 -12.59 -2.25
C VAL A 192 -15.66 -11.64 -2.77
N LYS A 193 -15.55 -10.46 -2.16
CA LYS A 193 -14.52 -9.47 -2.49
C LYS A 193 -13.29 -9.74 -1.64
N THR A 194 -12.15 -10.00 -2.29
CA THR A 194 -10.92 -10.43 -1.60
C THR A 194 -9.69 -9.86 -2.31
N VAL A 195 -8.52 -10.31 -1.89
CA VAL A 195 -7.23 -9.94 -2.46
C VAL A 195 -6.55 -11.17 -3.03
N LEU A 196 -5.96 -11.02 -4.22
CA LEU A 196 -5.29 -12.09 -4.95
C LEU A 196 -3.80 -11.83 -4.98
N SER A 197 -3.03 -12.85 -4.64
CA SER A 197 -1.57 -12.86 -4.76
C SER A 197 -1.14 -14.21 -5.33
N GLU A 198 0.14 -14.39 -5.64
CA GLU A 198 0.67 -15.70 -6.03
C GLU A 198 0.39 -16.77 -4.97
N GLY A 199 0.42 -16.42 -3.68
CA GLY A 199 0.11 -17.34 -2.59
C GLY A 199 -1.36 -17.73 -2.50
N SER A 200 -2.25 -17.06 -3.26
CA SER A 200 -3.66 -17.41 -3.35
C SER A 200 -3.94 -18.58 -4.29
N PHE A 201 -2.90 -19.15 -4.91
CA PHE A 201 -3.01 -20.30 -5.81
C PHE A 201 -2.06 -21.40 -5.37
N ASP A 202 -2.52 -22.64 -5.42
CA ASP A 202 -1.66 -23.79 -5.16
C ASP A 202 -0.79 -24.15 -6.39
N VAL A 203 0.05 -25.16 -6.25
CA VAL A 203 0.94 -25.64 -7.34
C VAL A 203 0.13 -26.13 -8.55
N ALA A 204 -1.10 -26.59 -8.34
CA ALA A 204 -2.01 -27.01 -9.39
C ALA A 204 -2.79 -25.82 -10.02
N GLY A 205 -2.63 -24.61 -9.49
CA GLY A 205 -3.32 -23.40 -9.94
C GLY A 205 -4.74 -23.26 -9.38
N ALA A 206 -5.13 -24.07 -8.40
CA ALA A 206 -6.42 -23.95 -7.74
C ALA A 206 -6.39 -22.78 -6.76
N TYR A 207 -7.46 -21.99 -6.77
CA TYR A 207 -7.59 -20.82 -5.91
C TYR A 207 -7.88 -21.19 -4.45
N ARG A 208 -7.16 -20.53 -3.54
CA ARG A 208 -7.34 -20.58 -2.08
C ARG A 208 -7.41 -19.15 -1.52
N ASP A 209 -8.46 -18.87 -0.76
CA ASP A 209 -8.56 -17.60 -0.05
C ASP A 209 -7.64 -17.59 1.18
N LEU A 210 -6.77 -16.58 1.26
CA LEU A 210 -5.82 -16.41 2.36
C LEU A 210 -6.37 -15.58 3.53
N TYR A 211 -7.47 -14.86 3.31
CA TYR A 211 -8.03 -13.86 4.22
C TYR A 211 -9.29 -14.34 4.91
N PHE A 212 -10.13 -15.07 4.19
CA PHE A 212 -11.43 -15.54 4.65
C PHE A 212 -11.47 -17.04 4.94
N GLY A 213 -10.31 -17.71 5.05
CA GLY A 213 -10.17 -19.08 5.56
C GLY A 213 -11.24 -20.03 5.03
N ASP A 214 -12.15 -20.45 5.92
CA ASP A 214 -13.19 -21.45 5.64
C ASP A 214 -14.47 -20.88 5.01
N LEU A 215 -14.52 -19.58 4.69
CA LEU A 215 -15.71 -18.95 4.11
C LEU A 215 -16.10 -19.58 2.77
N LEU A 216 -15.13 -19.86 1.90
CA LEU A 216 -15.43 -20.45 0.59
C LEU A 216 -15.93 -21.89 0.70
N PRO A 217 -15.27 -22.80 1.44
CA PRO A 217 -15.83 -24.12 1.76
C PRO A 217 -17.24 -24.03 2.34
N TYR A 218 -17.45 -23.18 3.34
CA TYR A 218 -18.77 -22.98 3.97
C TYR A 218 -19.86 -22.58 2.97
N LEU A 219 -19.54 -21.68 2.03
CA LEU A 219 -20.49 -21.25 1.01
C LEU A 219 -20.74 -22.33 -0.07
N GLN A 220 -19.72 -23.11 -0.42
CA GLN A 220 -19.82 -24.25 -1.34
C GLN A 220 -20.68 -25.38 -0.75
N GLU A 221 -20.49 -25.73 0.52
CA GLU A 221 -21.32 -26.70 1.25
C GLU A 221 -22.80 -26.31 1.26
N ARG A 222 -23.07 -25.00 1.32
CA ARG A 222 -24.43 -24.43 1.25
C ARG A 222 -24.96 -24.30 -0.19
N GLN A 223 -24.26 -24.86 -1.17
CA GLN A 223 -24.60 -24.84 -2.60
C GLN A 223 -24.89 -23.42 -3.11
N LYS A 224 -24.13 -22.43 -2.63
CA LYS A 224 -24.24 -21.05 -3.12
C LYS A 224 -23.47 -20.91 -4.43
N ASN A 225 -24.05 -20.17 -5.38
CA ASN A 225 -23.34 -19.76 -6.58
C ASN A 225 -22.37 -18.63 -6.21
N LEU A 226 -21.07 -18.88 -6.36
CA LEU A 226 -20.01 -18.02 -5.85
C LEU A 226 -19.27 -17.33 -6.98
N LEU A 227 -19.00 -16.05 -6.77
CA LEU A 227 -18.11 -15.25 -7.61
C LEU A 227 -17.06 -14.62 -6.70
N VAL A 228 -15.79 -14.95 -6.91
CA VAL A 228 -14.69 -14.29 -6.21
C VAL A 228 -14.18 -13.15 -7.07
N VAL A 229 -14.20 -11.95 -6.50
CA VAL A 229 -13.69 -10.73 -7.14
C VAL A 229 -12.52 -10.21 -6.33
N GLY A 230 -11.36 -10.17 -6.97
CA GLY A 230 -10.09 -9.94 -6.33
C GLY A 230 -9.38 -8.68 -6.81
N ILE A 231 -8.72 -7.99 -5.90
CA ILE A 231 -7.68 -7.01 -6.27
C ILE A 231 -6.35 -7.75 -6.34
N VAL A 232 -5.64 -7.67 -7.47
CA VAL A 232 -4.34 -8.35 -7.64
C VAL A 232 -3.21 -7.54 -7.02
N LEU A 233 -2.44 -8.20 -6.16
CA LEU A 233 -1.32 -7.68 -5.40
C LEU A 233 0.03 -8.09 -5.95
N ASN A 234 0.82 -7.12 -6.39
CA ASN A 234 2.14 -7.35 -6.97
C ASN A 234 2.06 -8.40 -8.09
N ALA A 235 3.18 -8.76 -8.74
CA ALA A 235 3.23 -9.91 -9.66
C ALA A 235 2.01 -10.04 -10.63
N TYR A 236 1.51 -8.91 -11.16
CA TYR A 236 0.14 -8.87 -11.71
C TYR A 236 -0.03 -9.85 -12.88
N ARG A 237 0.99 -9.93 -13.73
CA ARG A 237 1.04 -10.86 -14.86
C ARG A 237 0.94 -12.32 -14.41
N GLN A 238 1.76 -12.72 -13.43
CA GLN A 238 1.75 -14.09 -12.89
C GLN A 238 0.40 -14.43 -12.27
N THR A 239 -0.16 -13.53 -11.45
CA THR A 239 -1.47 -13.75 -10.82
C THR A 239 -2.60 -13.88 -11.85
N VAL A 240 -2.60 -13.07 -12.90
CA VAL A 240 -3.55 -13.19 -14.01
C VAL A 240 -3.38 -14.51 -14.77
N GLU A 241 -2.15 -14.99 -14.96
CA GLU A 241 -1.90 -16.29 -15.57
C GLU A 241 -2.48 -17.44 -14.72
N TYR A 242 -2.37 -17.37 -13.40
CA TYR A 242 -3.02 -18.32 -12.49
C TYR A 242 -4.56 -18.23 -12.60
N LEU A 243 -5.12 -17.02 -12.63
CA LEU A 243 -6.56 -16.82 -12.81
C LEU A 243 -7.10 -17.47 -14.09
N ARG A 244 -6.33 -17.41 -15.19
CA ARG A 244 -6.73 -18.06 -16.45
C ARG A 244 -6.69 -19.59 -16.39
N ARG A 245 -5.87 -20.16 -15.50
CA ARG A 245 -5.72 -21.61 -15.33
C ARG A 245 -6.67 -22.20 -14.29
N SER A 246 -7.18 -21.37 -13.37
CA SER A 246 -8.14 -21.75 -12.34
C SER A 246 -9.49 -22.16 -12.97
N GLY A 247 -9.74 -23.46 -13.07
CA GLY A 247 -10.97 -24.00 -13.67
C GLY A 247 -12.12 -24.30 -12.71
N THR A 248 -11.87 -24.37 -11.39
CA THR A 248 -12.84 -24.90 -10.42
C THR A 248 -13.71 -23.84 -9.75
N LEU A 249 -13.21 -22.60 -9.61
CA LEU A 249 -13.94 -21.48 -9.02
C LEU A 249 -13.91 -20.27 -9.96
N GLN A 250 -15.03 -19.56 -10.04
CA GLN A 250 -15.16 -18.31 -10.77
C GLN A 250 -14.43 -17.18 -10.03
N VAL A 251 -13.15 -17.00 -10.35
CA VAL A 251 -12.29 -15.96 -9.77
C VAL A 251 -11.92 -14.94 -10.83
N TYR A 252 -12.17 -13.66 -10.53
CA TYR A 252 -11.91 -12.54 -11.43
C TYR A 252 -11.10 -11.47 -10.71
N SER A 253 -10.18 -10.82 -11.42
CA SER A 253 -9.66 -9.54 -10.98
C SER A 253 -10.71 -8.44 -11.18
N ILE A 254 -10.69 -7.39 -10.35
CA ILE A 254 -11.61 -6.26 -10.51
C ILE A 254 -11.46 -5.60 -11.89
N GLU A 255 -10.25 -5.57 -12.43
CA GLU A 255 -9.98 -5.02 -13.76
C GLU A 255 -10.60 -5.88 -14.87
N GLN A 256 -10.78 -7.20 -14.69
CA GLN A 256 -11.49 -8.03 -15.66
C GLN A 256 -12.97 -7.65 -15.79
N LEU A 257 -13.57 -7.13 -14.74
CA LEU A 257 -14.99 -6.76 -14.70
C LEU A 257 -15.28 -5.42 -15.37
N LEU A 258 -14.31 -4.51 -15.42
CA LEU A 258 -14.48 -3.17 -15.97
C LEU A 258 -14.18 -3.14 -17.46
N SER A 259 -15.06 -2.56 -18.27
CA SER A 259 -14.76 -2.23 -19.67
C SER A 259 -13.77 -1.06 -19.76
N VAL A 260 -13.07 -0.96 -20.88
CA VAL A 260 -12.19 0.19 -21.15
C VAL A 260 -12.99 1.50 -21.17
N PHE A 261 -14.23 1.47 -21.69
CA PHE A 261 -15.13 2.63 -21.70
C PHE A 261 -15.51 3.08 -20.29
N GLU A 262 -15.78 2.16 -19.37
CA GLU A 262 -16.03 2.50 -17.96
C GLU A 262 -14.78 3.10 -17.31
N LEU A 263 -13.58 2.56 -17.58
CA LEU A 263 -12.33 3.15 -17.09
C LEU A 263 -12.13 4.58 -17.58
N VAL A 264 -12.42 4.86 -18.86
CA VAL A 264 -12.38 6.21 -19.45
C VAL A 264 -13.41 7.12 -18.78
N GLY A 265 -14.65 6.64 -18.60
CA GLY A 265 -15.71 7.40 -17.93
C GLY A 265 -15.34 7.76 -16.48
N ILE A 266 -14.77 6.82 -15.73
CA ILE A 266 -14.28 7.05 -14.37
C ILE A 266 -13.14 8.08 -14.37
N PHE A 267 -12.20 7.99 -15.32
CA PHE A 267 -11.11 8.95 -15.46
C PHE A 267 -11.63 10.37 -15.73
N ILE A 268 -12.53 10.53 -16.71
CA ILE A 268 -13.12 11.83 -17.05
C ILE A 268 -13.85 12.42 -15.85
N ARG A 269 -14.68 11.63 -15.15
CA ARG A 269 -15.38 12.09 -13.94
C ARG A 269 -14.41 12.51 -12.84
N ALA A 270 -13.33 11.76 -12.62
CA ALA A 270 -12.32 12.10 -11.61
C ALA A 270 -11.60 13.42 -11.93
N VAL A 271 -11.28 13.65 -13.21
CA VAL A 271 -10.70 14.91 -13.68
C VAL A 271 -11.70 16.06 -13.55
N TRP A 272 -12.96 15.86 -13.97
CA TRP A 272 -14.02 16.86 -13.86
C TRP A 272 -14.30 17.27 -12.41
N MET A 273 -14.40 16.31 -11.49
CA MET A 273 -14.57 16.58 -10.06
C MET A 273 -13.43 17.40 -9.47
N PHE A 274 -12.21 17.21 -9.97
CA PHE A 274 -11.06 18.01 -9.53
C PHE A 274 -11.19 19.46 -9.97
N TYR A 275 -11.50 19.71 -11.25
CA TYR A 275 -11.63 21.06 -11.78
C TYR A 275 -12.87 21.78 -11.24
N SER A 276 -14.03 21.14 -11.21
CA SER A 276 -15.26 21.73 -10.65
C SER A 276 -15.05 22.23 -9.21
N ARG A 277 -14.39 21.44 -8.34
CA ARG A 277 -14.06 21.86 -6.97
C ARG A 277 -13.07 23.03 -6.92
N LEU A 278 -12.14 23.13 -7.86
CA LEU A 278 -11.25 24.30 -7.94
C LEU A 278 -12.04 25.56 -8.29
N PHE A 279 -12.99 25.47 -9.23
CA PHE A 279 -13.85 26.59 -9.62
C PHE A 279 -14.82 27.03 -8.50
N THR A 280 -15.36 26.08 -7.71
CA THR A 280 -16.21 26.41 -6.55
C THR A 280 -15.42 27.10 -5.44
N ILE A 281 -14.15 26.75 -5.23
CA ILE A 281 -13.29 27.38 -4.21
C ILE A 281 -12.78 28.75 -4.68
N SER A 282 -12.64 28.99 -5.98
CA SER A 282 -12.22 30.28 -6.55
C SER A 282 -13.35 31.30 -6.74
N GLY A 283 -14.52 31.08 -6.14
CA GLY A 283 -15.59 32.09 -6.05
C GLY A 283 -16.39 32.34 -7.33
N PHE A 284 -16.30 31.47 -8.33
CA PHE A 284 -17.19 31.52 -9.49
C PHE A 284 -18.32 30.50 -9.28
N PRO A 285 -19.58 30.94 -9.10
CA PRO A 285 -20.70 30.02 -9.08
C PRO A 285 -20.82 29.41 -10.48
N VAL A 286 -20.65 28.09 -10.56
CA VAL A 286 -21.05 27.32 -11.74
C VAL A 286 -22.58 27.32 -11.73
N SER A 287 -23.20 28.02 -12.68
CA SER A 287 -24.64 27.96 -12.88
C SER A 287 -25.03 26.52 -13.24
N GLU A 288 -25.90 25.92 -12.44
CA GLU A 288 -26.55 24.66 -12.78
C GLU A 288 -27.54 24.93 -13.92
N GLU A 289 -27.27 24.36 -15.09
CA GLU A 289 -28.27 23.99 -16.11
C GLU A 289 -28.33 22.47 -16.21
#